data_AF-A0A843HMI2-F1
#
_entry.id   AF-A0A843HMI2-F1
#
_cell.length_a   1.000
_cell.length_b   1.000
_cell.length_c   1.000
_cell.angle_alpha   90.00
_cell.angle_beta   90.00
_cell.angle_gamma   90.00
#
_symmetry.space_group_name_H-M   'P 1'
#
loop_
_entity.id
_entity.type
_entity.pdbx_description
1 polymer ?
#
loop_
_entity_poly.entity_id
_entity_poly.type
_entity_poly.pdbx_seq_one_letter_code
_entity_poly.pdbx_strand_id
1 'polypeptide(L)'
;MTRDEFNKIFTNIRNEYSDFEGDYDEWYRILGEYAYQDILKKIQERRTSTAPIHTHLIKGLKPEEKIADWITECDICKERITIRNNDMTEYEKHYRKCSKIDFINNMSMRFRNEPVNKSKYYAMSDEELEKDYRKIMDFYLKAPKQDVIKKL
;
A
#
# COMPACT_ATOMS: atom_id res chain seq x y z
N MET A 1 7.99 -2.58 13.25
CA MET A 1 8.65 -3.04 11.99
C MET A 1 7.97 -4.22 11.30
N THR A 2 8.14 -4.36 9.99
CA THR A 2 7.65 -5.47 9.15
C THR A 2 8.48 -6.77 9.31
N ARG A 3 7.97 -7.91 8.82
CA ARG A 3 8.74 -9.19 8.81
C ARG A 3 9.98 -9.11 7.93
N ASP A 4 9.91 -8.44 6.78
CA ASP A 4 11.05 -8.32 5.87
C ASP A 4 12.17 -7.45 6.48
N GLU A 5 11.80 -6.35 7.13
CA GLU A 5 12.73 -5.51 7.89
C GLU A 5 13.36 -6.27 9.05
N PHE A 6 12.56 -7.01 9.81
CA PHE A 6 13.07 -7.85 10.88
C PHE A 6 14.02 -8.93 10.35
N ASN A 7 13.68 -9.58 9.23
CA ASN A 7 14.51 -10.62 8.64
C ASN A 7 15.90 -10.09 8.26
N LYS A 8 15.99 -8.85 7.78
CA LYS A 8 17.27 -8.17 7.52
C LYS A 8 18.10 -8.00 8.79
N ILE A 9 17.48 -7.51 9.88
CA ILE A 9 18.14 -7.36 11.18
C ILE A 9 18.62 -8.72 11.71
N PHE A 10 17.73 -9.70 11.74
CA PHE A 10 17.99 -11.02 12.31
C PHE A 10 19.09 -11.76 11.55
N THR A 11 19.07 -11.70 10.22
CA THR A 11 20.12 -12.27 9.37
C THR A 11 21.45 -11.55 9.57
N ASN A 12 21.44 -10.21 9.70
CA ASN A 12 22.66 -9.45 9.95
C ASN A 12 23.32 -9.86 11.27
N ILE A 13 22.54 -9.93 12.36
CA ILE A 13 23.05 -10.37 13.67
C ILE A 13 23.60 -11.80 13.58
N ARG A 14 22.88 -12.72 12.93
CA ARG A 14 23.32 -14.11 12.80
C ARG A 14 24.62 -14.27 12.01
N ASN A 15 24.85 -13.42 11.01
CA ASN A 15 26.06 -13.44 10.20
C ASN A 15 27.25 -12.79 10.91
N GLU A 16 27.00 -11.75 11.71
CA GLU A 16 28.05 -11.00 12.40
C GLU A 16 28.51 -11.69 13.69
N TYR A 17 27.62 -12.42 14.36
CA TYR A 17 27.87 -13.04 15.66
C TYR A 17 27.69 -14.56 15.58
N SER A 18 28.80 -15.30 15.58
CA SER A 18 28.80 -16.77 15.50
C SER A 18 28.23 -17.46 16.74
N ASP A 19 28.14 -16.75 17.87
CA ASP A 19 27.56 -17.20 19.13
C ASP A 19 26.06 -16.87 19.27
N PHE A 20 25.42 -16.35 18.22
CA PHE A 20 24.02 -15.96 18.25
C PHE A 20 23.06 -17.17 18.17
N GLU A 21 22.37 -17.45 19.29
CA GLU A 21 21.36 -18.53 19.41
C GLU A 21 19.91 -18.01 19.50
N GLY A 22 19.61 -16.83 18.96
CA GLY A 22 18.27 -16.25 19.05
C GLY A 22 17.19 -17.07 18.34
N ASP A 23 16.03 -17.22 18.98
CA ASP A 23 14.82 -17.76 18.35
C ASP A 23 14.15 -16.69 17.46
N TYR A 24 13.85 -17.04 16.21
CA TYR A 24 13.34 -16.09 15.23
C TYR A 24 11.99 -15.49 15.63
N ASP A 25 11.05 -16.33 16.06
CA ASP A 25 9.69 -15.90 16.36
C ASP A 25 9.63 -15.12 17.68
N GLU A 26 10.42 -15.51 18.68
CA GLU A 26 10.58 -14.74 19.92
C GLU A 26 11.16 -13.36 19.65
N TRP A 27 12.25 -13.29 18.88
CA TRP A 27 12.88 -12.02 18.52
C TRP A 27 11.95 -11.15 17.69
N TYR A 28 11.19 -11.73 16.76
CA TYR A 28 10.23 -10.98 15.96
C TYR A 28 9.10 -10.43 16.83
N ARG A 29 8.59 -11.23 17.76
CA ARG A 29 7.54 -10.81 18.69
C ARG A 29 7.97 -9.61 19.53
N ILE A 30 9.23 -9.56 19.96
CA ILE A 30 9.76 -8.48 20.82
C ILE A 30 10.18 -7.27 19.98
N LEU A 31 11.06 -7.46 18.99
CA LEU A 31 11.61 -6.35 18.21
C LEU A 31 10.59 -5.80 17.20
N GLY A 32 9.63 -6.62 16.77
CA GLY A 32 8.58 -6.24 15.81
C GLY A 32 7.75 -5.03 16.23
N GLU A 33 7.70 -4.74 17.54
CA GLU A 33 7.00 -3.58 18.10
C GLU A 33 7.76 -2.26 17.95
N TYR A 34 9.01 -2.27 17.51
CA TYR A 34 9.86 -1.08 17.43
C TYR A 34 10.14 -0.69 15.98
N ALA A 35 10.49 0.59 15.79
CA ALA A 35 10.90 1.10 14.49
C ALA A 35 12.17 0.41 14.02
N TYR A 36 12.20 0.00 12.74
CA TYR A 36 13.35 -0.68 12.13
C TYR A 36 14.64 0.12 12.30
N GLN A 37 14.59 1.44 12.06
CA GLN A 37 15.75 2.32 12.11
C GLN A 37 16.35 2.44 13.52
N ASP A 38 15.51 2.43 14.56
CA ASP A 38 15.97 2.55 15.94
C ASP A 38 16.72 1.30 16.40
N ILE A 39 16.19 0.12 16.06
CA ILE A 39 16.87 -1.15 16.35
C ILE A 39 18.17 -1.26 15.55
N LEU A 40 18.16 -0.88 14.27
CA LEU A 40 19.36 -0.89 13.44
C LEU A 40 20.45 0.02 14.02
N LYS A 41 20.09 1.23 14.46
CA LYS A 41 20.99 2.16 15.13
C LYS A 41 21.60 1.55 16.40
N LYS A 42 20.78 0.89 17.23
CA LYS A 42 21.26 0.20 18.45
C LYS A 42 22.25 -0.92 18.17
N ILE A 43 22.07 -1.63 17.06
CA ILE A 43 23.02 -2.67 16.60
C ILE A 43 24.33 -2.02 16.15
N GLN A 44 24.26 -0.94 15.35
CA GLN A 44 25.44 -0.24 14.83
C GLN A 44 26.25 0.48 15.93
N GLU A 45 25.59 1.00 16.96
CA GLU A 45 26.24 1.66 18.10
C GLU A 45 26.99 0.67 19.00
N ARG A 46 26.70 -0.62 18.89
CA ARG A 46 27.40 -1.65 19.65
C ARG A 46 28.78 -1.89 19.04
N ARG A 47 29.80 -1.86 19.91
CA ARG A 47 31.20 -2.16 19.58
C ARG A 47 31.70 -3.43 20.28
N THR A 48 30.80 -4.36 20.56
CA THR A 48 31.10 -5.57 21.34
C THR A 48 31.23 -6.77 20.42
N SER A 49 32.13 -7.70 20.74
CA SER A 49 32.28 -8.97 20.01
C SER A 49 31.22 -10.02 20.34
N THR A 50 30.37 -9.76 21.34
CA THR A 50 29.31 -10.68 21.78
C THR A 50 27.96 -10.30 21.19
N ALA A 51 27.18 -11.32 20.86
CA ALA A 51 25.86 -11.15 20.27
C ALA A 51 24.95 -10.24 21.14
N PRO A 52 24.11 -9.40 20.53
CA PRO A 52 23.09 -8.67 21.27
C PRO A 52 22.02 -9.61 21.81
N ILE A 53 21.52 -9.28 22.99
CA ILE A 53 20.25 -9.78 23.50
C ILE A 53 19.17 -8.74 23.22
N HIS A 54 17.97 -9.18 22.87
CA HIS A 54 16.87 -8.30 22.46
C HIS A 54 16.56 -7.22 23.50
N THR A 55 16.69 -7.51 24.81
CA THR A 55 16.47 -6.54 25.90
C THR A 55 17.41 -5.33 25.85
N HIS A 56 18.65 -5.52 25.37
CA HIS A 56 19.60 -4.43 25.20
C HIS A 56 19.24 -3.54 24.00
N LEU A 57 18.73 -4.14 22.92
CA LEU A 57 18.35 -3.42 21.71
C LEU A 57 17.15 -2.52 21.94
N ILE A 58 16.19 -2.95 22.75
CA ILE A 58 14.97 -2.17 23.05
C ILE A 58 15.15 -1.16 24.19
N LYS A 59 16.28 -1.19 24.92
CA LYS A 59 16.47 -0.37 26.11
C LYS A 59 16.44 1.12 25.77
N GLY A 60 15.43 1.81 26.32
CA GLY A 60 15.22 3.25 26.12
C GLY A 60 14.52 3.61 24.82
N LEU A 61 14.09 2.61 24.03
CA LEU A 61 13.21 2.83 22.88
C LEU A 61 11.76 2.81 23.33
N LYS A 62 10.91 3.56 22.62
CA LYS A 62 9.46 3.45 22.76
C LYS A 62 8.95 2.52 21.65
N PRO A 63 8.03 1.60 21.95
CA PRO A 63 7.31 0.87 20.91
C PRO A 63 6.68 1.85 19.93
N GLU A 64 6.70 1.50 18.64
CA GLU A 64 5.91 2.20 17.64
C GLU A 64 4.43 2.04 18.00
N GLU A 65 3.71 3.16 18.07
CA GLU A 65 2.26 3.11 18.15
C GLU A 65 1.75 2.48 16.85
N LYS A 66 1.31 1.22 16.95
CA LYS A 66 0.57 0.59 15.86
C LYS A 66 -0.75 1.36 15.73
N ILE A 67 -0.86 2.17 14.70
CA ILE A 67 -2.13 2.81 14.35
C ILE A 67 -3.09 1.67 14.03
N ALA A 68 -4.13 1.54 14.86
CA ALA A 68 -5.12 0.48 14.72
C ALA A 68 -5.70 0.49 13.31
N ASP A 69 -5.90 -0.70 12.73
CA ASP A 69 -6.55 -0.82 11.43
C ASP A 69 -7.91 -0.13 11.44
N TRP A 70 -8.25 0.55 10.34
CA TRP A 70 -9.56 1.16 10.16
C TRP A 70 -10.13 0.85 8.80
N ILE A 71 -11.45 0.91 8.73
CA ILE A 71 -12.18 0.71 7.49
C ILE A 71 -12.54 2.08 6.93
N THR A 72 -12.20 2.29 5.67
CA THR A 72 -12.69 3.42 4.87
C THR A 72 -13.57 2.91 3.74
N GLU A 73 -14.33 3.80 3.14
CA GLU A 73 -15.22 3.49 2.01
C GLU A 73 -14.71 4.19 0.75
N CYS A 74 -14.74 3.52 -0.39
CA CYS A 74 -14.45 4.17 -1.67
C CYS A 74 -15.56 5.16 -2.02
N ASP A 75 -15.20 6.41 -2.27
CA ASP A 75 -16.16 7.46 -2.64
C ASP A 75 -16.97 7.17 -3.92
N ILE A 76 -16.43 6.33 -4.81
CA ILE A 76 -17.00 6.05 -6.13
C ILE A 76 -17.91 4.82 -6.11
N CYS A 77 -17.41 3.69 -5.62
CA CYS A 77 -18.13 2.42 -5.69
C CYS A 77 -18.70 1.94 -4.35
N LYS A 78 -18.38 2.64 -3.25
CA LYS A 78 -18.86 2.32 -1.90
C LYS A 78 -18.36 1.00 -1.32
N GLU A 79 -17.33 0.41 -1.95
CA GLU A 79 -16.62 -0.75 -1.41
C GLU A 79 -15.86 -0.38 -0.13
N ARG A 80 -15.87 -1.27 0.86
CA ARG A 80 -15.16 -1.09 2.13
C ARG A 80 -13.73 -1.61 2.01
N ILE A 81 -12.76 -0.76 2.36
CA ILE A 81 -11.33 -1.05 2.23
C ILE A 81 -10.70 -0.92 3.61
N THR A 82 -9.94 -1.95 4.00
CA THR A 82 -9.22 -1.95 5.28
C THR A 82 -7.87 -1.28 5.09
N ILE A 83 -7.62 -0.21 5.84
CA ILE A 83 -6.31 0.44 5.92
C ILE A 83 -5.54 -0.19 7.05
N ARG A 84 -4.36 -0.74 6.74
CA ARG A 84 -3.51 -1.42 7.71
C ARG A 84 -2.28 -0.59 8.01
N ASN A 85 -1.99 -0.34 9.29
CA ASN A 85 -0.82 0.44 9.71
C ASN A 85 -0.69 1.80 8.97
N ASN A 86 -1.80 2.49 8.67
CA ASN A 86 -1.81 3.73 7.90
C ASN A 86 -1.24 3.62 6.46
N ASP A 87 -1.18 2.41 5.90
CA ASP A 87 -0.82 2.20 4.50
C ASP A 87 -2.05 2.35 3.59
N MET A 88 -2.07 3.47 2.86
CA MET A 88 -3.14 3.81 1.92
C MET A 88 -2.99 3.14 0.55
N THR A 89 -1.96 2.31 0.32
CA THR A 89 -1.63 1.74 -1.00
C THR A 89 -2.79 0.96 -1.62
N GLU A 90 -3.48 0.12 -0.84
CA GLU A 90 -4.64 -0.65 -1.35
C GLU A 90 -5.80 0.25 -1.73
N TYR A 91 -6.07 1.26 -0.91
CA TYR A 91 -7.10 2.26 -1.20
C TYR A 91 -6.78 3.05 -2.46
N GLU A 92 -5.55 3.53 -2.62
CA GLU A 92 -5.13 4.29 -3.80
C GLU A 92 -5.23 3.47 -5.09
N LYS A 93 -4.80 2.20 -5.06
CA LYS A 93 -4.94 1.27 -6.20
C LYS A 93 -6.41 1.09 -6.58
N HIS A 94 -7.25 0.83 -5.58
CA HIS A 94 -8.68 0.68 -5.79
C HIS A 94 -9.31 1.97 -6.35
N TYR A 95 -9.03 3.11 -5.73
CA TYR A 95 -9.57 4.41 -6.13
C TYR A 95 -9.18 4.76 -7.57
N ARG A 96 -7.92 4.54 -7.96
CA ARG A 96 -7.47 4.74 -9.36
C ARG A 96 -8.24 3.86 -10.33
N LYS A 97 -8.47 2.59 -10.00
CA LYS A 97 -9.26 1.68 -10.85
C LYS A 97 -10.71 2.18 -10.98
N CYS A 98 -11.37 2.47 -9.85
CA CYS A 98 -12.74 2.99 -9.81
C CYS A 98 -12.89 4.30 -10.59
N SER A 99 -11.95 5.23 -10.44
CA SER A 99 -11.94 6.52 -11.13
C SER A 99 -11.90 6.36 -12.66
N LYS A 100 -11.07 5.47 -13.19
CA LYS A 100 -11.03 5.17 -14.63
C LYS A 100 -12.34 4.57 -15.13
N ILE A 101 -12.90 3.62 -14.38
CA ILE A 101 -14.16 2.95 -14.76
C ILE A 101 -15.31 3.95 -14.76
N ASP A 102 -15.38 4.81 -13.74
CA ASP A 102 -16.42 5.83 -13.65
C ASP A 102 -16.29 6.87 -14.77
N PHE A 103 -15.07 7.30 -15.09
CA PHE A 103 -14.82 8.15 -16.26
C PHE A 103 -15.31 7.50 -17.56
N ILE A 104 -14.94 6.24 -17.81
CA ILE A 104 -15.38 5.48 -18.98
C ILE A 104 -16.91 5.40 -19.04
N ASN A 105 -17.56 5.13 -17.92
CA ASN A 105 -19.01 5.09 -17.83
C ASN A 105 -19.66 6.43 -18.17
N ASN A 106 -19.15 7.51 -17.57
CA ASN A 106 -19.68 8.86 -17.77
C ASN A 106 -19.50 9.34 -19.22
N MET A 107 -18.38 9.01 -19.85
CA MET A 107 -18.15 9.34 -21.26
C MET A 107 -19.00 8.49 -22.20
N SER A 108 -19.17 7.19 -21.94
CA SER A 108 -20.09 6.35 -22.72
C SER A 108 -21.53 6.85 -22.62
N MET A 109 -21.97 7.19 -21.41
CA MET A 109 -23.28 7.83 -21.21
C MET A 109 -23.41 9.14 -21.99
N ARG A 110 -22.36 9.97 -21.99
CA ARG A 110 -22.41 11.27 -22.67
C ARG A 110 -22.47 11.17 -24.20
N PHE A 111 -21.64 10.31 -24.80
CA PHE A 111 -21.46 10.27 -26.25
C PHE A 111 -22.26 9.18 -26.95
N ARG A 112 -22.63 8.12 -26.23
CA ARG A 112 -23.36 6.97 -26.77
C ARG A 112 -24.73 6.81 -26.14
N ASN A 113 -25.03 7.58 -25.09
CA ASN A 113 -26.27 7.46 -24.33
C ASN A 113 -26.50 6.04 -23.77
N GLU A 114 -25.42 5.32 -23.49
CA GLU A 114 -25.44 3.95 -23.00
C GLU A 114 -24.46 3.78 -21.83
N PRO A 115 -24.90 3.20 -20.70
CA PRO A 115 -24.02 2.92 -19.58
C PRO A 115 -23.12 1.73 -19.92
N VAL A 116 -21.91 1.73 -19.37
CA VAL A 116 -21.03 0.56 -19.51
C VAL A 116 -21.37 -0.50 -18.47
N ASN A 117 -21.09 -1.77 -18.79
CA ASN A 117 -21.09 -2.83 -17.81
C ASN A 117 -19.88 -2.69 -16.89
N LYS A 118 -20.03 -2.00 -15.75
CA LYS A 118 -18.96 -1.75 -14.77
C LYS A 118 -18.30 -3.06 -14.30
N SER A 119 -19.07 -4.13 -14.08
CA SER A 119 -18.54 -5.44 -13.64
C SER A 119 -17.51 -6.01 -14.61
N LYS A 120 -17.72 -5.83 -15.92
CA LYS A 120 -16.73 -6.23 -16.94
C LYS A 120 -15.41 -5.49 -16.76
N TYR A 121 -15.45 -4.19 -16.48
CA TYR A 121 -14.25 -3.39 -16.28
C TYR A 121 -13.54 -3.69 -14.96
N TYR A 122 -14.28 -4.04 -13.90
CA TYR A 122 -13.68 -4.49 -12.65
C TYR A 122 -12.93 -5.81 -12.80
N ALA A 123 -13.38 -6.69 -13.70
CA ALA A 123 -12.72 -7.96 -14.01
C ALA A 123 -11.51 -7.83 -14.95
N MET A 124 -11.32 -6.68 -15.61
CA MET A 124 -10.16 -6.46 -16.48
C MET A 124 -8.85 -6.34 -15.69
N SER A 125 -7.76 -6.73 -16.35
CA SER A 125 -6.42 -6.37 -15.91
C SER A 125 -6.19 -4.85 -15.99
N ASP A 126 -5.22 -4.35 -15.23
CA ASP A 126 -4.90 -2.92 -15.23
C ASP A 126 -4.44 -2.41 -16.60
N GLU A 127 -3.73 -3.25 -17.37
CA GLU A 127 -3.27 -2.93 -18.73
C GLU A 127 -4.44 -2.79 -19.72
N GLU A 128 -5.40 -3.72 -19.68
CA GLU A 128 -6.60 -3.67 -20.52
C GLU A 128 -7.45 -2.45 -20.20
N LEU A 129 -7.66 -2.19 -18.91
CA LEU A 129 -8.41 -1.02 -18.45
C LEU A 129 -7.72 0.28 -18.89
N GLU A 130 -6.39 0.37 -18.76
CA GLU A 130 -5.62 1.54 -19.19
C GLU A 130 -5.76 1.77 -20.70
N LYS A 131 -5.69 0.70 -21.50
CA LYS A 131 -5.87 0.77 -22.95
C LYS A 131 -7.24 1.32 -23.33
N ASP A 132 -8.30 0.85 -22.68
CA ASP A 132 -9.66 1.32 -22.96
C ASP A 132 -9.90 2.75 -22.43
N TYR A 133 -9.37 3.07 -21.25
CA TYR A 133 -9.39 4.43 -20.70
C TYR A 133 -8.75 5.43 -21.67
N ARG A 134 -7.55 5.12 -22.20
CA ARG A 134 -6.87 5.99 -23.19
C ARG A 134 -7.64 6.16 -24.48
N LYS A 135 -8.26 5.11 -25.02
CA LYS A 135 -9.08 5.21 -26.23
C LYS A 135 -10.24 6.19 -26.04
N ILE A 136 -10.93 6.11 -24.90
CA ILE A 136 -12.05 7.01 -24.59
C ILE A 136 -11.55 8.43 -24.34
N MET A 137 -10.43 8.58 -23.63
CA MET A 137 -9.82 9.89 -23.38
C MET A 137 -9.41 10.57 -24.69
N ASP A 138 -8.78 9.84 -25.62
CA ASP A 138 -8.41 10.36 -26.94
C ASP A 138 -9.63 10.76 -27.76
N PHE A 139 -10.71 9.97 -27.70
CA PHE A 139 -11.98 10.33 -28.33
C PHE A 139 -12.55 11.62 -27.73
N TYR A 140 -12.56 11.74 -26.41
CA TYR A 140 -13.02 12.94 -25.71
C TYR A 140 -12.23 14.19 -26.08
N LEU A 141 -10.89 14.09 -26.12
CA LEU A 141 -10.02 15.23 -26.46
C LEU A 141 -10.17 15.68 -27.91
N LYS A 142 -10.55 14.77 -28.82
CA LYS A 142 -10.75 15.06 -30.25
C LYS A 142 -12.20 15.44 -30.59
N ALA A 143 -13.15 15.20 -29.68
CA ALA A 143 -14.54 15.56 -29.89
C ALA A 143 -14.68 17.09 -29.98
N PRO A 144 -15.39 17.63 -30.99
CA PRO A 144 -15.62 19.07 -31.08
C PRO A 144 -16.35 19.57 -29.83
N LYS A 145 -15.87 20.67 -29.23
CA LYS A 145 -16.42 21.28 -28.00
C LYS A 145 -17.87 21.81 -28.13
N GLN A 146 -18.58 21.50 -29.21
CA GLN A 146 -19.89 22.07 -29.54
C GLN A 146 -21.09 21.40 -28.85
N ASP A 147 -20.92 20.26 -28.17
CA ASP A 147 -21.99 19.60 -27.40
C ASP A 147 -21.92 19.82 -25.88
N VAL A 148 -21.22 20.87 -25.42
CA VAL A 148 -21.08 21.18 -23.99
C VAL A 148 -22.19 22.14 -23.50
N ILE A 149 -22.90 22.84 -24.39
CA ILE A 149 -23.87 23.89 -24.01
C ILE A 149 -25.18 23.75 -24.79
N LYS A 150 -25.89 22.63 -24.64
CA LYS A 150 -27.34 22.56 -24.94
C LYS A 150 -28.02 21.61 -23.97
N LYS A 151 -28.18 22.07 -22.73
CA LYS A 151 -29.19 21.71 -21.73
C LYS A 151 -28.72 22.24 -20.37
N LEU A 152 -28.73 23.56 -20.23
CA LEU A 152 -29.03 24.22 -18.97
C LEU A 152 -30.44 24.80 -19.13
#